data_AF-A0A8H2WKY6-F1
#
_entry.id   AF-A0A8H2WKY6-F1
#
_cell.length_a   1.000
_cell.length_b   1.000
_cell.length_c   1.000
_cell.angle_alpha   90.00
_cell.angle_beta   90.00
_cell.angle_gamma   90.00
#
_symmetry.space_group_name_H-M   'P 1'
#
loop_
_entity.id
_entity.type
_entity.pdbx_description
1 polymer ?
#
loop_
_entity_poly.entity_id
_entity_poly.type
_entity_poly.pdbx_seq_one_letter_code
_entity_poly.pdbx_strand_id
1 'polypeptide(L)'
;MLPIELVEKIADYVFQLVSTSDPGSGRYVKPQWREVYGWMGASPNLHKMGYRRWLRIITIKNVDDWKVISEYIELIREMYCYDGTLLDIEHQRFLSKIPNLRAATIDAHSDVSHNNHNRFAYRDILSALPPSLKRLEIIHAHGPDIKIISLVKEYCPKLEELRLGRCTMFNRSPACDFWRSFPHDHDAYMSNLGTDAYAHSLGNELAPLRHLRSLQVGLYFVPPDIVLAHRLYHRRGLPAPETIQWQTAIPLAELPTDPAPQLPPHVEPATTTQLVELLHRCDEESQVEFKCHRCIEITGANGREAEQTANAILREYLPTLVSIEWMGWLTPQHLGTNSYHFSSERH
;
A
#
# COMPACT_ATOMS: atom_id res chain seq x y z
N MET A 1 -2.83 -1.75 48.88
CA MET A 1 -3.01 -1.15 47.54
C MET A 1 -1.65 -0.88 46.95
N LEU A 2 -1.44 -1.17 45.67
CA LEU A 2 -0.22 -0.76 44.97
C LEU A 2 -0.21 0.78 44.81
N PRO A 3 0.96 1.44 44.88
CA PRO A 3 1.16 2.83 44.46
C PRO A 3 0.62 3.08 43.06
N ILE A 4 0.01 4.25 42.83
CA ILE A 4 -0.61 4.59 41.55
C ILE A 4 0.41 4.58 40.40
N GLU A 5 1.66 4.96 40.69
CA GLU A 5 2.76 4.97 39.73
C GLU A 5 3.11 3.56 39.25
N LEU A 6 3.01 2.56 40.14
CA LEU A 6 3.20 1.15 39.77
C LEU A 6 2.01 0.65 38.94
N VAL A 7 0.79 1.06 39.28
CA VAL A 7 -0.41 0.71 38.51
C VAL A 7 -0.35 1.30 37.09
N GLU A 8 0.11 2.55 36.94
CA GLU A 8 0.30 3.19 35.64
C GLU A 8 1.35 2.46 34.79
N LYS A 9 2.48 2.03 35.40
CA LYS A 9 3.49 1.20 34.70
C LYS A 9 2.95 -0.16 34.27
N ILE A 10 2.14 -0.80 35.12
CA ILE A 10 1.47 -2.05 34.76
C ILE A 10 0.50 -1.79 33.60
N ALA A 11 -0.26 -0.69 33.64
CA ALA A 11 -1.15 -0.32 32.54
C ALA A 11 -0.36 -0.10 31.24
N ASP A 12 0.77 0.61 31.28
CA ASP A 12 1.61 0.81 30.09
C ASP A 12 2.11 -0.51 29.49
N TYR A 13 2.43 -1.49 30.33
CA TYR A 13 2.81 -2.83 29.89
C TYR A 13 1.62 -3.63 29.31
N VAL A 14 0.49 -3.65 30.02
CA VAL A 14 -0.73 -4.39 29.61
C VAL A 14 -1.30 -3.82 28.30
N PHE A 15 -1.20 -2.51 28.11
CA PHE A 15 -1.65 -1.80 26.91
C PHE A 15 -0.52 -1.53 25.91
N GLN A 16 0.62 -2.20 26.09
CA GLN A 16 1.74 -2.07 25.17
C GLN A 16 1.31 -2.51 23.77
N LEU A 17 1.68 -1.71 22.79
CA LEU A 17 1.39 -1.96 21.39
C LEU A 17 2.35 -3.03 20.86
N VAL A 18 1.80 -3.99 20.12
CA VAL A 18 2.59 -5.02 19.46
C VAL A 18 2.72 -4.65 17.99
N SER A 19 3.94 -4.62 17.47
CA SER A 19 4.16 -4.49 16.02
C SER A 19 3.64 -5.73 15.32
N THR A 20 2.89 -5.56 14.23
CA THR A 20 2.60 -6.71 13.36
C THR A 20 3.89 -7.26 12.79
N SER A 21 3.97 -8.59 12.68
CA SER A 21 5.03 -9.30 11.95
C SER A 21 4.90 -9.19 10.42
N ASP A 22 3.86 -8.54 9.92
CA ASP A 22 3.72 -8.28 8.48
C ASP A 22 4.87 -7.39 7.99
N PRO A 23 5.70 -7.89 7.06
CA PRO A 23 6.76 -7.10 6.47
C PRO A 23 6.15 -5.86 5.82
N GLY A 24 6.63 -4.68 6.21
CA GLY A 24 6.21 -3.43 5.61
C GLY A 24 4.89 -2.85 6.13
N SER A 25 4.21 -3.42 7.13
CA SER A 25 2.97 -2.82 7.66
C SER A 25 3.26 -1.71 8.69
N GLY A 26 4.30 -1.80 9.52
CA GLY A 26 4.58 -0.80 10.56
C GLY A 26 3.43 -0.55 11.55
N ARG A 27 2.34 -1.35 11.47
CA ARG A 27 1.12 -1.15 12.24
C ARG A 27 1.33 -1.64 13.65
N TYR A 28 0.96 -0.79 14.58
CA TYR A 28 0.78 -1.14 15.97
C TYR A 28 -0.61 -1.72 16.19
N VAL A 29 -0.67 -2.93 16.71
CA VAL A 29 -1.93 -3.55 17.12
C VAL A 29 -2.10 -3.34 18.62
N LYS A 30 -3.24 -2.76 19.00
CA LYS A 30 -3.64 -2.69 20.40
C LYS A 30 -4.07 -4.08 20.90
N PRO A 31 -3.90 -4.40 22.19
CA PRO A 31 -4.33 -5.68 22.73
C PRO A 31 -5.82 -5.92 22.52
N GLN A 32 -6.18 -7.19 22.33
CA GLN A 32 -7.58 -7.56 22.15
C GLN A 32 -8.36 -7.29 23.43
N TRP A 33 -9.64 -6.93 23.32
CA TRP A 33 -10.47 -6.64 24.49
C TRP A 33 -10.45 -7.78 25.52
N ARG A 34 -10.48 -9.04 25.06
CA ARG A 34 -10.42 -10.24 25.90
C ARG A 34 -9.13 -10.37 26.73
N GLU A 35 -8.06 -9.68 26.36
CA GLU A 35 -6.78 -9.69 27.10
C GLU A 35 -6.77 -8.63 28.20
N VAL A 36 -7.60 -7.60 28.09
CA VAL A 36 -7.58 -6.42 28.97
C VAL A 36 -8.87 -6.20 29.77
N TYR A 37 -9.96 -6.92 29.44
CA TYR A 37 -11.26 -6.74 30.09
C TYR A 37 -11.23 -7.03 31.59
N GLY A 38 -10.45 -8.02 32.04
CA GLY A 38 -10.34 -8.35 33.46
C GLY A 38 -9.70 -7.21 34.25
N TRP A 39 -8.67 -6.59 33.69
CA TRP A 39 -8.01 -5.43 34.29
C TRP A 39 -8.93 -4.20 34.27
N MET A 40 -9.62 -3.93 33.14
CA MET A 40 -10.56 -2.81 33.05
C MET A 40 -11.82 -3.01 33.88
N GLY A 41 -12.22 -4.26 34.14
CA GLY A 41 -13.40 -4.61 34.93
C GLY A 41 -13.14 -4.63 36.44
N ALA A 42 -11.87 -4.60 36.87
CA ALA A 42 -11.52 -4.73 38.28
C ALA A 42 -11.90 -3.50 39.13
N SER A 43 -11.97 -2.29 38.55
CA SER A 43 -12.52 -1.11 39.22
C SER A 43 -12.81 0.04 38.23
N PRO A 44 -13.64 1.03 38.60
CA PRO A 44 -13.87 2.22 37.76
C PRO A 44 -12.60 3.01 37.41
N ASN A 45 -11.64 3.08 38.34
CA ASN A 45 -10.38 3.80 38.11
C ASN A 45 -9.50 3.08 37.09
N LEU A 46 -9.39 1.76 37.19
CA LEU A 46 -8.68 0.95 36.21
C LEU A 46 -9.39 1.03 34.87
N HIS A 47 -10.73 0.88 34.83
CA HIS A 47 -11.50 1.07 33.60
C HIS A 47 -11.12 2.36 32.87
N LYS A 48 -11.19 3.51 33.55
CA LYS A 48 -10.84 4.81 32.98
C LYS A 48 -9.39 4.87 32.49
N MET A 49 -8.45 4.32 33.26
CA MET A 49 -7.02 4.33 32.94
C MET A 49 -6.68 3.48 31.71
N GLY A 50 -7.29 2.30 31.57
CA GLY A 50 -7.06 1.40 30.42
C GLY A 50 -7.84 1.82 29.20
N TYR A 51 -9.08 2.26 29.37
CA TYR A 51 -9.91 2.73 28.27
C TYR A 51 -9.23 3.88 27.51
N ARG A 52 -8.62 4.84 28.24
CA ARG A 52 -7.84 5.93 27.63
C ARG A 52 -6.64 5.45 26.82
N ARG A 53 -5.97 4.38 27.25
CA ARG A 53 -4.83 3.78 26.53
C ARG A 53 -5.29 2.98 25.33
N TRP A 54 -6.37 2.21 25.50
CA TRP A 54 -6.95 1.37 24.46
C TRP A 54 -7.55 2.18 23.31
N LEU A 55 -8.06 3.39 23.58
CA LEU A 55 -8.54 4.33 22.56
C LEU A 55 -7.45 5.10 21.82
N ARG A 56 -6.16 4.97 22.20
CA ARG A 56 -5.07 5.64 21.47
C ARG A 56 -4.96 5.16 20.03
N ILE A 57 -5.32 3.91 19.77
CA ILE A 57 -5.40 3.33 18.42
C ILE A 57 -6.83 2.96 18.12
N ILE A 58 -7.34 3.43 17.00
CA ILE A 58 -8.70 3.15 16.57
C ILE A 58 -8.76 2.64 15.14
N THR A 59 -9.77 1.84 14.86
CA THR A 59 -10.06 1.31 13.53
C THR A 59 -11.48 1.71 13.19
N ILE A 60 -11.63 2.49 12.13
CA ILE A 60 -12.91 2.87 11.54
C ILE A 60 -13.24 1.76 10.52
N LYS A 61 -14.16 0.88 10.87
CA LYS A 61 -14.61 -0.18 9.95
C LYS A 61 -15.85 0.24 9.18
N ASN A 62 -16.72 1.01 9.83
CA ASN A 62 -17.98 1.47 9.28
C ASN A 62 -18.15 2.98 9.49
N VAL A 63 -19.00 3.59 8.68
CA VAL A 63 -19.33 5.01 8.74
C VAL A 63 -19.87 5.42 10.13
N ASP A 64 -20.63 4.55 10.79
CA ASP A 64 -21.18 4.84 12.12
C ASP A 64 -20.12 4.91 13.24
N ASP A 65 -18.92 4.35 13.03
CA ASP A 65 -17.85 4.38 14.04
C ASP A 65 -17.40 5.82 14.33
N TRP A 66 -17.53 6.74 13.36
CA TRP A 66 -17.21 8.16 13.54
C TRP A 66 -18.01 8.82 14.66
N LYS A 67 -19.25 8.38 14.90
CA LYS A 67 -20.09 8.90 15.99
C LYS A 67 -19.48 8.58 17.36
N VAL A 68 -19.06 7.34 17.55
CA VAL A 68 -18.42 6.89 18.80
C VAL A 68 -17.10 7.63 19.04
N ILE A 69 -16.37 7.90 17.97
CA ILE A 69 -15.03 8.49 18.02
C ILE A 69 -15.05 9.97 18.35
N SER A 70 -16.13 10.67 17.95
CA SER A 70 -16.37 12.07 18.27
C SER A 70 -16.32 12.39 19.77
N GLU A 71 -16.68 11.43 20.63
CA GLU A 71 -16.65 11.61 22.08
C GLU A 71 -15.24 11.53 22.68
N TYR A 72 -14.28 11.00 21.92
CA TYR A 72 -12.96 10.61 22.42
C TYR A 72 -11.79 11.16 21.60
N ILE A 73 -12.01 12.17 20.75
CA ILE A 73 -11.01 12.68 19.79
C ILE A 73 -9.66 13.03 20.40
N GLU A 74 -9.66 13.53 21.64
CA GLU A 74 -8.46 13.96 22.36
C GLU A 74 -7.52 12.80 22.71
N LEU A 75 -8.05 11.57 22.76
CA LEU A 75 -7.30 10.38 23.17
C LEU A 75 -6.60 9.70 22.00
N ILE A 76 -7.07 9.93 20.77
CA ILE A 76 -6.65 9.22 19.57
C ILE A 76 -5.26 9.69 19.14
N ARG A 77 -4.40 8.73 18.85
CA ARG A 77 -3.01 8.93 18.40
C ARG A 77 -2.75 8.24 17.07
N GLU A 78 -3.36 7.11 16.82
CA GLU A 78 -3.24 6.39 15.56
C GLU A 78 -4.62 5.92 15.09
N MET A 79 -4.83 5.95 13.79
CA MET A 79 -6.09 5.47 13.23
C MET A 79 -5.91 4.70 11.93
N TYR A 80 -6.79 3.73 11.74
CA TYR A 80 -6.94 2.98 10.51
C TYR A 80 -8.35 3.18 9.96
N CYS A 81 -8.47 3.71 8.75
CA CYS A 81 -9.75 3.90 8.07
C CYS A 81 -9.90 2.83 6.99
N TYR A 82 -10.92 1.98 7.11
CA TYR A 82 -11.30 1.05 6.05
C TYR A 82 -11.93 1.80 4.87
N ASP A 83 -11.97 1.11 3.73
CA ASP A 83 -12.53 1.65 2.50
C ASP A 83 -13.96 2.16 2.70
N GLY A 84 -14.31 3.24 2.00
CA GLY A 84 -15.64 3.85 2.08
C GLY A 84 -15.91 4.74 3.31
N THR A 85 -15.13 4.60 4.38
CA THR A 85 -15.39 5.33 5.65
C THR A 85 -15.15 6.84 5.58
N LEU A 86 -14.35 7.29 4.60
CA LEU A 86 -14.01 8.70 4.37
C LEU A 86 -14.68 9.28 3.11
N LEU A 87 -15.71 8.64 2.55
CA LEU A 87 -16.41 9.18 1.37
C LEU A 87 -17.28 10.40 1.68
N ASP A 88 -17.71 10.56 2.93
CA ASP A 88 -18.47 11.72 3.38
C ASP A 88 -17.51 12.85 3.80
N ILE A 89 -17.74 14.04 3.25
CA ILE A 89 -16.97 15.25 3.54
C ILE A 89 -16.96 15.62 5.03
N GLU A 90 -18.02 15.30 5.78
CA GLU A 90 -18.05 15.57 7.22
C GLU A 90 -17.06 14.69 7.98
N HIS A 91 -16.86 13.43 7.57
CA HIS A 91 -15.84 12.55 8.14
C HIS A 91 -14.43 12.99 7.76
N GLN A 92 -14.22 13.48 6.53
CA GLN A 92 -12.95 14.07 6.11
C GLN A 92 -12.61 15.33 6.93
N ARG A 93 -13.59 16.22 7.16
CA ARG A 93 -13.44 17.40 8.02
C ARG A 93 -13.23 17.04 9.49
N PHE A 94 -13.81 15.93 9.93
CA PHE A 94 -13.65 15.47 11.30
C PHE A 94 -12.24 14.91 11.52
N LEU A 95 -11.70 14.14 10.57
CA LEU A 95 -10.32 13.63 10.59
C LEU A 95 -9.30 14.76 10.86
N SER A 96 -9.44 15.91 10.18
CA SER A 96 -8.51 17.04 10.35
C SER A 96 -8.61 17.73 11.72
N LYS A 97 -9.69 17.51 12.47
CA LYS A 97 -9.90 18.08 13.81
C LYS A 97 -9.32 17.22 14.93
N ILE A 98 -8.84 16.01 14.66
CA ILE A 98 -8.26 15.14 15.70
C ILE A 98 -6.90 15.73 16.12
N PRO A 99 -6.81 16.41 17.28
CA PRO A 99 -5.68 17.31 17.56
C PRO A 99 -4.37 16.56 17.78
N ASN A 100 -4.50 15.27 18.10
CA ASN A 100 -3.48 14.45 18.71
C ASN A 100 -3.03 13.30 17.81
N LEU A 101 -3.58 13.21 16.60
CA LEU A 101 -3.31 12.16 15.63
C LEU A 101 -1.87 12.24 15.10
N ARG A 102 -1.11 11.17 15.27
CA ARG A 102 0.29 11.03 14.85
C ARG A 102 0.45 10.11 13.65
N ALA A 103 -0.40 9.10 13.51
CA ALA A 103 -0.37 8.18 12.39
C ALA A 103 -1.77 7.90 11.84
N ALA A 104 -1.89 7.83 10.52
CA ALA A 104 -3.12 7.44 9.85
C ALA A 104 -2.81 6.47 8.72
N THR A 105 -3.54 5.36 8.67
CA THR A 105 -3.60 4.47 7.52
C THR A 105 -4.98 4.56 6.92
N ILE A 106 -5.06 4.78 5.61
CA ILE A 106 -6.33 4.98 4.89
C ILE A 106 -6.38 4.04 3.71
N ASP A 107 -7.39 3.18 3.70
CA ASP A 107 -7.76 2.40 2.54
C ASP A 107 -8.53 3.28 1.54
N ALA A 108 -7.89 3.51 0.39
CA ALA A 108 -8.29 4.45 -0.64
C ALA A 108 -8.89 3.78 -1.87
N HIS A 109 -9.27 2.50 -1.78
CA HIS A 109 -9.82 1.75 -2.91
C HIS A 109 -11.05 2.41 -3.54
N SER A 110 -11.87 3.11 -2.74
CA SER A 110 -13.00 3.89 -3.23
C SER A 110 -12.63 5.30 -3.73
N ASP A 111 -11.38 5.64 -4.00
CA ASP A 111 -10.99 6.95 -4.59
C ASP A 111 -11.35 7.12 -6.07
N VAL A 112 -11.97 6.09 -6.65
CA VAL A 112 -12.62 6.11 -7.96
C VAL A 112 -14.09 5.73 -7.84
N SER A 113 -14.92 6.28 -8.73
CA SER A 113 -16.33 5.91 -8.85
C SER A 113 -16.87 6.17 -10.24
N HIS A 114 -17.97 5.51 -10.61
CA HIS A 114 -18.70 5.83 -11.82
C HIS A 114 -19.42 7.18 -11.65
N ASN A 115 -19.21 8.08 -12.60
CA ASN A 115 -19.97 9.32 -12.72
C ASN A 115 -21.37 9.06 -13.34
N ASN A 116 -22.15 10.13 -13.53
CA ASN A 116 -23.50 10.05 -14.12
C ASN A 116 -23.54 9.46 -15.55
N HIS A 117 -22.40 9.35 -16.23
CA HIS A 117 -22.26 8.75 -17.56
C HIS A 117 -21.66 7.34 -17.50
N ASN A 118 -21.65 6.72 -16.33
CA ASN A 118 -21.04 5.42 -16.07
C ASN A 118 -19.53 5.35 -16.39
N ARG A 119 -18.82 6.48 -16.44
CA ARG A 119 -17.36 6.53 -16.62
C ARG A 119 -16.66 6.67 -15.28
N PHE A 120 -15.50 6.06 -15.13
CA PHE A 120 -14.68 6.27 -13.94
C PHE A 120 -14.25 7.73 -13.82
N ALA A 121 -14.38 8.26 -12.61
CA ALA A 121 -13.88 9.56 -12.20
C ALA A 121 -13.18 9.41 -10.84
N TYR A 122 -12.03 10.05 -10.71
CA TYR A 122 -11.36 10.19 -9.42
C TYR A 122 -12.19 11.09 -8.51
N ARG A 123 -12.32 10.70 -7.25
CA ARG A 123 -12.91 11.51 -6.19
C ARG A 123 -11.95 11.62 -5.03
N ASP A 124 -12.04 12.74 -4.33
CA ASP A 124 -11.16 12.99 -3.19
C ASP A 124 -11.68 12.24 -1.96
N ILE A 125 -10.84 11.38 -1.39
CA ILE A 125 -11.09 10.68 -0.13
C ILE A 125 -10.61 11.47 1.10
N LEU A 126 -9.90 12.58 0.85
CA LEU A 126 -9.35 13.47 1.85
C LEU A 126 -9.46 14.91 1.35
N SER A 127 -10.00 15.79 2.19
CA SER A 127 -10.04 17.23 1.93
C SER A 127 -9.03 18.01 2.78
N ALA A 128 -8.61 17.44 3.92
CA ALA A 128 -7.69 18.04 4.87
C ALA A 128 -7.06 16.96 5.76
N LEU A 129 -5.92 17.27 6.37
CA LEU A 129 -5.22 16.40 7.32
C LEU A 129 -4.94 17.15 8.63
N PRO A 130 -4.84 16.45 9.77
CA PRO A 130 -4.50 17.09 11.04
C PRO A 130 -3.01 17.49 11.07
N PRO A 131 -2.65 18.73 11.47
CA PRO A 131 -1.26 19.19 11.50
C PRO A 131 -0.32 18.42 12.44
N SER A 132 -0.89 17.63 13.37
CA SER A 132 -0.15 16.78 14.29
C SER A 132 0.39 15.50 13.66
N LEU A 133 -0.10 15.15 12.45
CA LEU A 133 0.24 13.91 11.75
C LEU A 133 1.72 13.85 11.40
N LYS A 134 2.32 12.69 11.70
CA LYS A 134 3.73 12.37 11.47
C LYS A 134 3.93 11.22 10.50
N ARG A 135 2.96 10.31 10.40
CA ARG A 135 2.98 9.19 9.47
C ARG A 135 1.66 9.12 8.73
N LEU A 136 1.71 9.00 7.41
CA LEU A 136 0.55 8.77 6.56
C LEU A 136 0.81 7.57 5.66
N GLU A 137 -0.09 6.60 5.71
CA GLU A 137 -0.12 5.45 4.82
C GLU A 137 -1.43 5.48 4.03
N ILE A 138 -1.33 5.56 2.71
CA ILE A 138 -2.45 5.32 1.80
C ILE A 138 -2.26 3.91 1.24
N ILE A 139 -3.32 3.10 1.25
CA ILE A 139 -3.30 1.76 0.66
C ILE A 139 -4.41 1.62 -0.37
N HIS A 140 -4.21 0.73 -1.34
CA HIS A 140 -5.19 0.40 -2.38
C HIS A 140 -5.70 1.60 -3.20
N ALA A 141 -4.95 2.71 -3.31
CA ALA A 141 -5.38 3.84 -4.13
C ALA A 141 -5.38 3.50 -5.64
N HIS A 142 -6.36 4.04 -6.38
CA HIS A 142 -6.33 4.11 -7.85
C HIS A 142 -5.92 5.50 -8.34
N GLY A 143 -6.21 6.53 -7.55
CA GLY A 143 -5.93 7.92 -7.84
C GLY A 143 -4.44 8.26 -7.94
N PRO A 144 -4.12 9.43 -8.52
CA PRO A 144 -2.74 9.88 -8.65
C PRO A 144 -2.20 10.37 -7.29
N ASP A 145 -1.00 9.91 -6.93
CA ASP A 145 -0.31 10.24 -5.66
C ASP A 145 -0.16 11.75 -5.43
N ILE A 146 -0.07 12.53 -6.51
CA ILE A 146 0.10 13.99 -6.47
C ILE A 146 -0.94 14.70 -5.61
N LYS A 147 -2.18 14.19 -5.57
CA LYS A 147 -3.24 14.78 -4.75
C LYS A 147 -2.95 14.59 -3.26
N ILE A 148 -2.52 13.39 -2.88
CA ILE A 148 -2.13 13.08 -1.49
C ILE A 148 -0.91 13.90 -1.09
N ILE A 149 0.11 13.95 -1.95
CA ILE A 149 1.32 14.74 -1.71
C ILE A 149 0.98 16.22 -1.53
N SER A 150 0.07 16.77 -2.33
CA SER A 150 -0.40 18.16 -2.19
C SER A 150 -1.05 18.43 -0.84
N LEU A 151 -1.92 17.54 -0.37
CA LEU A 151 -2.54 17.66 0.96
C LEU A 151 -1.49 17.56 2.08
N VAL A 152 -0.53 16.66 1.97
CA VAL A 152 0.54 16.52 2.97
C VAL A 152 1.38 17.80 3.03
N LYS A 153 1.72 18.41 1.88
CA LYS A 153 2.45 19.68 1.83
C LYS A 153 1.70 20.80 2.55
N GLU A 154 0.40 20.89 2.29
CA GLU A 154 -0.44 21.96 2.83
C GLU A 154 -0.66 21.82 4.34
N TYR A 155 -1.02 20.62 4.79
CA TYR A 155 -1.52 20.42 6.15
C TYR A 155 -0.47 19.82 7.10
N CYS A 156 0.50 19.05 6.59
CA CYS A 156 1.44 18.26 7.39
C CYS A 156 2.90 18.51 6.99
N PRO A 157 3.42 19.75 7.02
CA PRO A 157 4.80 20.05 6.59
C PRO A 157 5.88 19.37 7.46
N LYS A 158 5.50 18.84 8.64
CA LYS A 158 6.36 18.11 9.56
C LYS A 158 6.17 16.59 9.49
N LEU A 159 5.55 16.07 8.43
CA LEU A 159 5.41 14.63 8.19
C LEU A 159 6.81 13.99 8.12
N GLU A 160 6.95 12.83 8.75
CA GLU A 160 8.20 12.07 8.86
C GLU A 160 8.18 10.80 8.02
N GLU A 161 7.00 10.23 7.78
CA GLU A 161 6.82 9.01 6.98
C GLU A 161 5.62 9.12 6.06
N LEU A 162 5.83 8.81 4.78
CA LEU A 162 4.78 8.78 3.76
C LEU A 162 4.84 7.44 3.02
N ARG A 163 3.71 6.75 2.95
CA ARG A 163 3.55 5.51 2.19
C ARG A 163 2.41 5.65 1.20
N LEU A 164 2.72 5.44 -0.07
CA LEU A 164 1.80 5.61 -1.20
C LEU A 164 1.54 4.25 -1.84
N GLY A 165 0.66 3.47 -1.23
CA GLY A 165 0.27 2.14 -1.69
C GLY A 165 -0.88 2.19 -2.71
N ARG A 166 -0.74 1.39 -3.77
CA ARG A 166 -1.70 1.32 -4.88
C ARG A 166 -2.56 0.07 -4.79
N CYS A 167 -3.75 0.12 -5.37
CA CYS A 167 -4.47 -1.10 -5.72
C CYS A 167 -3.69 -1.77 -6.85
N THR A 168 -3.39 -3.06 -6.72
CA THR A 168 -2.67 -3.82 -7.75
C THR A 168 -3.39 -5.12 -8.00
N MET A 169 -3.04 -5.77 -9.10
CA MET A 169 -3.51 -7.12 -9.42
C MET A 169 -3.07 -8.19 -8.40
N PHE A 170 -2.13 -7.88 -7.49
CA PHE A 170 -1.61 -8.81 -6.48
C PHE A 170 -2.30 -8.68 -5.12
N ASN A 171 -2.77 -7.48 -4.76
CA ASN A 171 -3.42 -7.24 -3.47
C ASN A 171 -4.96 -7.31 -3.51
N ARG A 172 -5.53 -7.56 -4.69
CA ARG A 172 -6.97 -7.74 -4.90
C ARG A 172 -7.22 -8.96 -5.77
N SER A 173 -7.90 -9.97 -5.22
CA SER A 173 -8.44 -11.08 -6.01
C SER A 173 -9.83 -11.42 -5.47
N PRO A 174 -10.90 -11.42 -6.31
CA PRO A 174 -10.90 -11.15 -7.74
C PRO A 174 -10.60 -9.67 -8.10
N ALA A 175 -10.38 -9.40 -9.39
CA ALA A 175 -10.19 -8.04 -9.91
C ALA A 175 -11.34 -7.10 -9.51
N CYS A 176 -11.00 -5.87 -9.07
CA CYS A 176 -11.99 -4.84 -8.83
C CYS A 176 -12.54 -4.26 -10.14
N ASP A 177 -13.66 -3.55 -10.06
CA ASP A 177 -14.36 -3.02 -11.24
C ASP A 177 -13.52 -2.00 -12.04
N PHE A 178 -12.60 -1.30 -11.37
CA PHE A 178 -11.62 -0.43 -12.04
C PHE A 178 -10.73 -1.25 -12.98
N TRP A 179 -10.09 -2.31 -12.50
CA TRP A 179 -9.19 -3.12 -13.32
C TRP A 179 -9.91 -3.84 -14.46
N ARG A 180 -11.17 -4.26 -14.25
CA ARG A 180 -11.99 -4.80 -15.33
C ARG A 180 -12.23 -3.79 -16.47
N SER A 181 -12.23 -2.50 -16.15
CA SER A 181 -12.52 -1.42 -17.09
C SER A 181 -11.27 -0.80 -17.71
N PHE A 182 -10.10 -0.99 -17.08
CA PHE A 182 -8.79 -0.57 -17.56
C PHE A 182 -7.81 -1.77 -17.63
N PRO A 183 -8.13 -2.78 -18.46
CA PRO A 183 -7.36 -4.03 -18.57
C PRO A 183 -5.92 -3.82 -19.05
N HIS A 184 -5.65 -2.71 -19.73
CA HIS A 184 -4.35 -2.38 -20.32
C HIS A 184 -3.51 -1.45 -19.45
N ASP A 185 -4.06 -0.92 -18.34
CA ASP A 185 -3.34 0.01 -17.46
C ASP A 185 -2.69 -0.73 -16.28
N HIS A 186 -2.67 -2.06 -16.30
CA HIS A 186 -2.13 -2.89 -15.22
C HIS A 186 -0.61 -2.76 -15.06
N ASP A 187 0.07 -2.35 -16.13
CA ASP A 187 1.49 -2.05 -16.17
C ASP A 187 1.78 -0.58 -15.82
N ALA A 188 0.77 0.26 -15.59
CA ALA A 188 0.96 1.69 -15.29
C ALA A 188 1.77 1.94 -14.01
N TYR A 189 1.92 0.93 -13.15
CA TYR A 189 2.75 0.94 -11.95
C TYR A 189 3.97 0.00 -12.04
N MET A 190 4.29 -0.50 -13.24
CA MET A 190 5.38 -1.41 -13.54
C MET A 190 6.24 -0.86 -14.67
N SER A 191 7.37 -0.25 -14.34
CA SER A 191 8.31 0.20 -15.36
C SER A 191 9.68 0.41 -14.76
N ASN A 192 10.71 -0.08 -15.45
CA ASN A 192 12.09 0.34 -15.27
C ASN A 192 12.55 1.36 -16.32
N LEU A 193 11.65 1.78 -17.22
CA LEU A 193 11.88 2.83 -18.21
C LEU A 193 11.45 4.18 -17.66
N GLY A 194 12.23 5.23 -17.95
CA GLY A 194 11.92 6.60 -17.52
C GLY A 194 12.08 6.85 -16.01
N THR A 195 12.77 5.95 -15.30
CA THR A 195 13.03 6.00 -13.86
C THR A 195 13.54 7.36 -13.39
N ASP A 196 14.52 7.93 -14.09
CA ASP A 196 15.14 9.21 -13.73
C ASP A 196 14.13 10.36 -13.80
N ALA A 197 13.37 10.42 -14.89
CA ALA A 197 12.34 11.44 -15.09
C ALA A 197 11.23 11.34 -14.02
N TYR A 198 10.82 10.12 -13.68
CA TYR A 198 9.89 9.87 -12.60
C TYR A 198 10.47 10.32 -11.25
N ALA A 199 11.71 9.94 -10.93
CA ALA A 199 12.36 10.28 -9.67
C ALA A 199 12.55 11.80 -9.51
N HIS A 200 12.93 12.51 -10.59
CA HIS A 200 12.97 13.97 -10.60
C HIS A 200 11.59 14.58 -10.37
N SER A 201 10.55 14.08 -11.04
CA SER A 201 9.19 14.57 -10.85
C SER A 201 8.70 14.36 -9.42
N LEU A 202 8.89 13.17 -8.86
CA LEU A 202 8.50 12.84 -7.49
C LEU A 202 9.32 13.63 -6.47
N GLY A 203 10.63 13.74 -6.67
CA GLY A 203 11.54 14.51 -5.84
C GLY A 203 11.16 15.99 -5.76
N ASN A 204 10.86 16.62 -6.90
CA ASN A 204 10.35 17.98 -6.96
C ASN A 204 9.07 18.15 -6.14
N GLU A 205 8.13 17.22 -6.28
CA GLU A 205 6.84 17.29 -5.60
C GLU A 205 6.95 17.12 -4.09
N LEU A 206 7.89 16.29 -3.63
CA LEU A 206 8.13 16.00 -2.23
C LEU A 206 9.11 16.99 -1.56
N ALA A 207 9.95 17.71 -2.31
CA ALA A 207 10.98 18.61 -1.79
C ALA A 207 10.53 19.59 -0.67
N PRO A 208 9.28 20.09 -0.65
CA PRO A 208 8.80 20.91 0.47
C PRO A 208 8.71 20.16 1.83
N LEU A 209 8.65 18.83 1.83
CA LEU A 209 8.54 17.97 3.01
C LEU A 209 9.90 17.72 3.66
N ARG A 210 10.52 18.79 4.18
CA ARG A 210 11.89 18.77 4.74
C ARG A 210 12.10 17.89 5.98
N HIS A 211 11.02 17.35 6.54
CA HIS A 211 11.07 16.43 7.67
C HIS A 211 10.84 14.98 7.27
N LEU A 212 10.58 14.71 5.99
CA LEU A 212 10.35 13.36 5.49
C LEU A 212 11.64 12.54 5.63
N ARG A 213 11.53 11.42 6.34
CA ARG A 213 12.63 10.50 6.64
C ARG A 213 12.41 9.13 6.02
N SER A 214 11.16 8.69 5.90
CA SER A 214 10.80 7.41 5.30
C SER A 214 9.80 7.62 4.18
N LEU A 215 10.07 7.03 3.02
CA LEU A 215 9.20 7.04 1.85
C LEU A 215 8.98 5.62 1.36
N GLN A 216 7.73 5.21 1.17
CA GLN A 216 7.38 3.99 0.44
C GLN A 216 6.50 4.35 -0.74
N VAL A 217 6.81 3.81 -1.92
CA VAL A 217 6.06 4.06 -3.15
C VAL A 217 5.63 2.74 -3.77
N GLY A 218 4.35 2.66 -4.13
CA GLY A 218 3.67 1.50 -4.71
C GLY A 218 4.03 1.19 -6.16
N LEU A 219 5.30 1.32 -6.57
CA LEU A 219 5.78 1.07 -7.92
C LEU A 219 6.78 -0.09 -7.98
N TYR A 220 6.76 -0.82 -9.09
CA TYR A 220 7.68 -1.92 -9.38
C TYR A 220 8.64 -1.50 -10.50
N PHE A 221 9.94 -1.54 -10.23
CA PHE A 221 10.97 -1.28 -11.25
C PHE A 221 11.30 -2.55 -12.03
N VAL A 222 10.39 -2.91 -12.93
CA VAL A 222 10.47 -4.10 -13.78
C VAL A 222 10.02 -3.79 -15.21
N PRO A 223 10.36 -4.64 -16.20
CA PRO A 223 9.81 -4.49 -17.55
C PRO A 223 8.27 -4.54 -17.53
N PRO A 224 7.57 -3.70 -18.33
CA PRO A 224 6.11 -3.63 -18.32
C PRO A 224 5.40 -4.98 -18.56
N ASP A 225 5.95 -5.80 -19.47
CA ASP A 225 5.36 -7.09 -19.85
C ASP A 225 5.72 -8.25 -18.88
N ILE A 226 6.40 -7.98 -17.77
CA ILE A 226 6.95 -9.05 -16.91
C ILE A 226 5.87 -9.98 -16.36
N VAL A 227 4.67 -9.46 -16.07
CA VAL A 227 3.56 -10.26 -15.54
C VAL A 227 3.08 -11.26 -16.60
N LEU A 228 2.86 -10.79 -17.82
CA LEU A 228 2.46 -11.64 -18.94
C LEU A 228 3.56 -12.66 -19.27
N ALA A 229 4.81 -12.22 -19.32
CA ALA A 229 5.97 -13.09 -19.53
C ALA A 229 6.04 -14.20 -18.47
N HIS A 230 5.87 -13.83 -17.20
CA HIS A 230 5.88 -14.77 -16.09
C HIS A 230 4.78 -15.82 -16.22
N ARG A 231 3.54 -15.37 -16.41
CA ARG A 231 2.35 -16.24 -16.35
C ARG A 231 2.16 -17.10 -17.59
N LEU A 232 2.53 -16.61 -18.77
CA LEU A 232 2.33 -17.32 -20.03
C LEU A 232 3.52 -18.18 -20.45
N TYR A 233 4.74 -17.81 -20.05
CA TYR A 233 5.97 -18.44 -20.54
C TYR A 233 6.84 -18.98 -19.40
N HIS A 234 7.27 -18.13 -18.47
CA HIS A 234 8.32 -18.51 -17.53
C HIS A 234 7.91 -19.65 -16.58
N ARG A 235 6.65 -19.65 -16.11
CA ARG A 235 6.10 -20.75 -15.29
C ARG A 235 6.11 -22.11 -16.00
N ARG A 236 6.17 -22.12 -17.34
CA ARG A 236 6.25 -23.32 -18.19
C ARG A 236 7.69 -23.64 -18.62
N GLY A 237 8.69 -22.92 -18.09
CA GLY A 237 10.09 -23.04 -18.48
C GLY A 237 10.44 -22.41 -19.83
N LEU A 238 9.48 -21.76 -20.49
CA LEU A 238 9.66 -21.16 -21.81
C LEU A 238 10.22 -19.73 -21.70
N PRO A 239 11.05 -19.27 -22.65
CA PRO A 239 11.40 -17.86 -22.78
C PRO A 239 10.18 -17.07 -23.30
N ALA A 240 9.99 -15.85 -22.82
CA ALA A 240 9.03 -14.93 -23.40
C ALA A 240 9.58 -14.30 -24.69
N PRO A 241 8.75 -14.06 -25.73
CA PRO A 241 9.13 -13.26 -26.88
C PRO A 241 9.32 -11.78 -26.50
N GLU A 242 10.00 -11.02 -27.36
CA GLU A 242 10.20 -9.56 -27.17
C GLU A 242 8.88 -8.78 -27.12
N THR A 243 7.86 -9.24 -27.86
CA THR A 243 6.52 -8.67 -27.83
C THR A 243 5.50 -9.78 -27.60
N ILE A 244 4.70 -9.64 -26.54
CA ILE A 244 3.66 -10.62 -26.19
C ILE A 244 2.32 -10.16 -26.76
N GLN A 245 1.83 -10.86 -27.79
CA GLN A 245 0.46 -10.70 -28.27
C GLN A 245 -0.49 -11.53 -27.40
N TRP A 246 -0.99 -10.93 -26.33
CA TRP A 246 -1.79 -11.65 -25.32
C TRP A 246 -3.04 -12.34 -25.91
N GLN A 247 -3.68 -11.76 -26.94
CA GLN A 247 -4.87 -12.35 -27.57
C GLN A 247 -4.61 -13.76 -28.12
N THR A 248 -3.40 -14.02 -28.61
CA THR A 248 -3.01 -15.34 -29.13
C THR A 248 -2.21 -16.13 -28.11
N ALA A 249 -1.43 -15.48 -27.25
CA ALA A 249 -0.62 -16.15 -26.26
C ALA A 249 -1.43 -16.80 -25.13
N ILE A 250 -2.53 -16.17 -24.68
CA ILE A 250 -3.38 -16.72 -23.61
C ILE A 250 -3.98 -18.08 -24.00
N PRO A 251 -4.70 -18.22 -25.14
CA PRO A 251 -5.28 -19.50 -25.50
C PRO A 251 -4.22 -20.57 -25.79
N LEU A 252 -3.07 -20.19 -26.35
CA LEU A 252 -1.95 -21.11 -26.59
C LEU A 252 -1.30 -21.61 -25.29
N ALA A 253 -1.35 -20.82 -24.22
CA ALA A 253 -0.81 -21.21 -22.92
C ALA A 253 -1.68 -22.20 -22.17
N GLU A 254 -2.97 -22.24 -22.48
CA GLU A 254 -3.95 -23.17 -21.90
C GLU A 254 -3.96 -24.54 -22.60
N LEU A 255 -3.27 -24.69 -23.74
CA LEU A 255 -3.14 -25.97 -24.43
C LEU A 255 -2.23 -26.97 -23.68
N PRO A 256 -2.60 -28.26 -23.63
CA PRO A 256 -1.79 -29.32 -23.04
C PRO A 256 -0.40 -29.41 -23.69
N THR A 257 0.63 -29.67 -22.88
CA THR A 257 2.05 -29.63 -23.29
C THR A 257 2.58 -30.93 -23.92
N ASP A 258 1.77 -31.98 -24.12
CA ASP A 258 2.26 -33.32 -24.54
C ASP A 258 1.26 -34.08 -25.46
N PRO A 259 1.73 -35.03 -26.30
CA PRO A 259 2.24 -34.77 -27.64
C PRO A 259 1.12 -34.78 -28.70
N ALA A 260 1.11 -33.70 -29.49
CA ALA A 260 0.30 -33.47 -30.68
C ALA A 260 -1.24 -33.50 -30.54
N PRO A 261 -1.86 -32.52 -29.86
CA PRO A 261 -3.07 -31.95 -30.43
C PRO A 261 -2.64 -31.18 -31.69
N GLN A 262 -3.17 -31.54 -32.86
CA GLN A 262 -3.16 -30.63 -34.00
C GLN A 262 -3.63 -29.27 -33.49
N LEU A 263 -2.81 -28.21 -33.64
CA LEU A 263 -3.26 -26.87 -33.28
C LEU A 263 -4.63 -26.67 -33.92
N PRO A 264 -5.67 -26.29 -33.15
CA PRO A 264 -6.96 -26.00 -33.74
C PRO A 264 -6.75 -25.06 -34.92
N PRO A 265 -7.36 -25.33 -36.10
CA PRO A 265 -7.13 -24.52 -37.29
C PRO A 265 -7.43 -23.04 -37.05
N HIS A 266 -8.30 -22.76 -36.05
CA HIS A 266 -8.54 -21.44 -35.50
C HIS A 266 -8.57 -21.50 -33.98
N VAL A 267 -7.58 -20.86 -33.35
CA VAL A 267 -7.61 -20.57 -31.90
C VAL A 267 -8.34 -19.23 -31.74
N GLU A 268 -9.47 -19.22 -31.04
CA GLU A 268 -10.21 -17.98 -30.81
C GLU A 268 -9.36 -16.99 -30.00
N PRO A 269 -9.31 -15.70 -30.39
CA PRO A 269 -8.58 -14.69 -29.63
C PRO A 269 -9.11 -14.59 -28.20
N ALA A 270 -8.21 -14.50 -27.22
CA ALA A 270 -8.61 -14.24 -25.85
C ALA A 270 -9.36 -12.90 -25.72
N THR A 271 -10.36 -12.91 -24.86
CA THR A 271 -11.14 -11.74 -24.48
C THR A 271 -10.41 -10.92 -23.41
N THR A 272 -10.82 -9.66 -23.27
CA THR A 272 -10.36 -8.80 -22.17
C THR A 272 -10.63 -9.39 -20.79
N THR A 273 -11.75 -10.09 -20.62
CA THR A 273 -12.08 -10.78 -19.37
C THR A 273 -11.04 -11.84 -19.04
N GLN A 274 -10.66 -12.66 -20.02
CA GLN A 274 -9.60 -13.67 -19.84
C GLN A 274 -8.24 -13.03 -19.53
N LEU A 275 -7.92 -11.87 -20.13
CA LEU A 275 -6.71 -11.12 -19.78
C LEU A 275 -6.73 -10.68 -18.31
N VAL A 276 -7.82 -10.06 -17.85
CA VAL A 276 -7.94 -9.58 -16.46
C VAL A 276 -7.88 -10.74 -15.47
N GLU A 277 -8.55 -11.85 -15.76
CA GLU A 277 -8.50 -13.07 -14.95
C GLU A 277 -7.09 -13.66 -14.89
N LEU A 278 -6.39 -13.71 -16.02
CA LEU A 278 -5.00 -14.14 -16.06
C LEU A 278 -4.12 -13.21 -15.21
N LEU A 279 -4.29 -11.89 -15.28
CA LEU A 279 -3.51 -10.88 -14.55
C LEU A 279 -3.85 -10.83 -13.05
N HIS A 280 -5.00 -11.30 -12.62
CA HIS A 280 -5.39 -11.36 -11.19
C HIS A 280 -5.33 -12.75 -10.57
N ARG A 281 -4.85 -13.74 -11.33
CA ARG A 281 -4.58 -15.08 -10.82
C ARG A 281 -3.54 -14.98 -9.69
N CYS A 282 -3.83 -15.57 -8.55
CA CYS A 282 -2.85 -15.67 -7.48
C CYS A 282 -1.70 -16.55 -7.97
N ASP A 283 -0.46 -16.09 -7.81
CA ASP A 283 0.68 -16.94 -8.10
C ASP A 283 0.75 -18.03 -7.04
N GLU A 284 0.67 -19.29 -7.47
CA GLU A 284 0.76 -20.48 -6.60
C GLU A 284 2.17 -20.67 -6.01
N GLU A 285 3.04 -19.66 -6.15
CA GLU A 285 4.39 -19.67 -5.61
C GLU A 285 4.37 -19.63 -4.07
N SER A 286 5.50 -20.04 -3.49
CA SER A 286 5.66 -20.12 -2.03
C SER A 286 5.36 -18.79 -1.36
N GLN A 287 4.62 -18.83 -0.24
CA GLN A 287 4.42 -17.65 0.63
C GLN A 287 5.74 -17.13 1.24
N VAL A 288 6.82 -17.89 1.10
CA VAL A 288 8.12 -17.60 1.72
C VAL A 288 9.12 -17.01 0.73
N GLU A 289 9.08 -17.38 -0.55
CA GLU A 289 10.10 -16.99 -1.53
C GLU A 289 9.59 -17.08 -2.97
N PHE A 290 9.96 -16.09 -3.79
CA PHE A 290 9.72 -16.07 -5.24
C PHE A 290 10.74 -16.94 -5.99
N LYS A 291 10.30 -17.80 -6.92
CA LYS A 291 11.15 -18.89 -7.44
C LYS A 291 11.45 -18.82 -8.93
N CYS A 292 10.83 -17.92 -9.69
CA CYS A 292 10.99 -17.90 -11.13
C CYS A 292 12.39 -17.41 -11.58
N HIS A 293 13.27 -18.34 -11.96
CA HIS A 293 14.66 -18.03 -12.36
C HIS A 293 14.77 -17.05 -13.52
N ARG A 294 13.90 -17.15 -14.55
CA ARG A 294 13.90 -16.21 -15.67
C ARG A 294 13.52 -14.79 -15.23
N CYS A 295 12.55 -14.65 -14.34
CA CYS A 295 12.21 -13.34 -13.79
C CYS A 295 13.37 -12.77 -12.97
N ILE A 296 14.02 -13.60 -12.13
CA ILE A 296 15.20 -13.20 -11.36
C ILE A 296 16.32 -12.71 -12.29
N GLU A 297 16.58 -13.41 -13.40
CA GLU A 297 17.60 -13.02 -14.39
C GLU A 297 17.24 -11.68 -15.08
N ILE A 298 15.99 -11.53 -15.52
CA ILE A 298 15.52 -10.33 -16.25
C ILE A 298 15.46 -9.11 -15.34
N THR A 299 14.92 -9.24 -14.13
CA THR A 299 14.63 -8.10 -13.25
C THR A 299 15.73 -7.85 -12.23
N GLY A 300 16.54 -8.85 -11.89
CA GLY A 300 17.42 -8.81 -10.73
C GLY A 300 18.43 -7.66 -10.74
N ALA A 301 19.25 -7.54 -11.79
CA ALA A 301 20.21 -6.44 -11.89
C ALA A 301 19.54 -5.12 -12.30
N ASN A 302 18.77 -5.14 -13.39
CA ASN A 302 18.18 -3.95 -13.99
C ASN A 302 17.20 -3.23 -13.06
N GLY A 303 16.36 -3.98 -12.32
CA GLY A 303 15.41 -3.39 -11.37
C GLY A 303 16.11 -2.75 -10.18
N ARG A 304 17.15 -3.41 -9.63
CA ARG A 304 17.95 -2.84 -8.53
C ARG A 304 18.73 -1.60 -8.96
N GLU A 305 19.26 -1.57 -10.17
CA GLU A 305 19.93 -0.39 -10.72
C GLU A 305 18.95 0.77 -10.85
N ALA A 306 17.75 0.54 -11.41
CA ALA A 306 16.70 1.54 -11.49
C ALA A 306 16.29 2.07 -10.10
N GLU A 307 16.07 1.19 -9.13
CA GLU A 307 15.78 1.57 -7.74
C GLU A 307 16.91 2.42 -7.13
N GLN A 308 18.18 2.03 -7.35
CA GLN A 308 19.34 2.77 -6.86
C GLN A 308 19.47 4.16 -7.49
N THR A 309 19.25 4.28 -8.80
CA THR A 309 19.26 5.57 -9.50
C THR A 309 18.13 6.47 -9.00
N ALA A 310 16.91 5.94 -8.87
CA ALA A 310 15.78 6.68 -8.30
C ALA A 310 16.08 7.14 -6.87
N ASN A 311 16.66 6.27 -6.04
CA ASN A 311 17.07 6.59 -4.67
C ASN A 311 18.11 7.72 -4.62
N ALA A 312 19.11 7.69 -5.50
CA ALA A 312 20.13 8.73 -5.58
C ALA A 312 19.50 10.09 -5.90
N ILE A 313 18.66 10.15 -6.94
CA ILE A 313 17.96 11.37 -7.34
C ILE A 313 17.06 11.89 -6.21
N LEU A 314 16.24 11.03 -5.60
CA LEU A 314 15.34 11.45 -4.52
C LEU A 314 16.09 12.04 -3.32
N ARG A 315 17.28 11.51 -3.01
CA ARG A 315 18.11 12.03 -1.91
C ARG A 315 18.74 13.38 -2.20
N GLU A 316 18.93 13.75 -3.48
CA GLU A 316 19.35 15.11 -3.84
C GLU A 316 18.26 16.13 -3.49
N TYR A 317 16.99 15.78 -3.71
CA TYR A 317 15.85 16.63 -3.34
C TYR A 317 15.54 16.60 -1.84
N LEU A 318 15.75 15.44 -1.19
CA LEU A 318 15.36 15.17 0.19
C LEU A 318 16.52 14.52 0.97
N PRO A 319 17.52 15.32 1.38
CA PRO A 319 18.69 14.81 2.10
C PRO A 319 18.35 14.21 3.48
N THR A 320 17.15 14.47 4.01
CA THR A 320 16.67 13.91 5.27
C THR A 320 16.15 12.49 5.19
N LEU A 321 15.99 11.93 3.98
CA LEU A 321 15.56 10.54 3.80
C LEU A 321 16.60 9.58 4.37
N VAL A 322 16.15 8.74 5.31
CA VAL A 322 16.92 7.66 5.92
C VAL A 322 16.47 6.29 5.43
N SER A 323 15.26 6.20 4.85
CA SER A 323 14.76 4.99 4.21
C SER A 323 13.90 5.29 2.99
N ILE A 324 14.08 4.51 1.92
CA ILE A 324 13.19 4.47 0.77
C ILE A 324 12.83 3.01 0.51
N GLU A 325 11.55 2.75 0.25
CA GLU A 325 11.01 1.43 -0.06
C GLU A 325 10.23 1.42 -1.37
N TRP A 326 10.51 0.44 -2.21
CA TRP A 326 9.83 0.20 -3.49
C TRP A 326 9.13 -1.15 -3.48
N MET A 327 8.08 -1.34 -4.27
CA MET A 327 7.43 -2.66 -4.35
C MET A 327 8.33 -3.65 -5.07
N GLY A 328 8.58 -4.80 -4.44
CA GLY A 328 9.52 -5.78 -4.97
C GLY A 328 8.82 -6.86 -5.77
N TRP A 329 9.03 -6.90 -7.09
CA TRP A 329 8.49 -7.97 -7.94
C TRP A 329 9.00 -9.36 -7.52
N LEU A 330 10.24 -9.46 -7.05
CA LEU A 330 10.83 -10.74 -6.61
C LEU A 330 10.51 -11.08 -5.14
N THR A 331 9.58 -10.36 -4.51
CA THR A 331 9.15 -10.65 -3.14
C THR A 331 7.99 -11.65 -3.15
N PRO A 332 7.75 -12.36 -2.02
CA PRO A 332 6.62 -13.27 -1.93
C PRO A 332 5.30 -12.58 -2.33
N GLN A 333 4.55 -13.22 -3.23
CA GLN A 333 3.28 -12.73 -3.77
C GLN A 333 3.35 -11.35 -4.44
N HIS A 334 4.55 -10.81 -4.69
CA HIS A 334 4.75 -9.44 -5.19
C HIS A 334 4.25 -8.34 -4.25
N LEU A 335 4.03 -8.65 -2.96
CA LEU A 335 3.46 -7.74 -1.97
C LEU A 335 4.50 -7.17 -0.99
N GLY A 336 5.73 -7.68 -1.02
CA GLY A 336 6.83 -7.15 -0.23
C GLY A 336 7.51 -5.93 -0.87
N THR A 337 8.48 -5.39 -0.16
CA THR A 337 9.25 -4.22 -0.57
C THR A 337 10.76 -4.50 -0.66
N ASN A 338 11.44 -3.75 -1.53
CA ASN A 338 12.88 -3.58 -1.50
C ASN A 338 13.20 -2.33 -0.66
N SER A 339 13.80 -2.52 0.52
CA SER A 339 14.11 -1.43 1.44
C SER A 339 15.57 -0.99 1.36
N TYR A 340 15.78 0.32 1.26
CA TYR A 340 17.09 0.94 1.21
C TYR A 340 17.26 1.89 2.40
N HIS A 341 18.28 1.65 3.21
CA HIS A 341 18.58 2.47 4.38
C HIS A 341 19.84 3.30 4.16
N PHE A 342 19.77 4.57 4.54
CA PHE A 342 20.85 5.53 4.38
C PHE A 342 21.30 6.04 5.75
N SER A 343 22.61 6.10 5.97
CA SER A 343 23.15 6.78 7.14
C SER A 343 22.84 8.27 7.05
N SER A 344 22.27 8.87 8.11
CA SER A 344 22.19 10.32 8.19
C SER A 344 23.62 10.86 8.22
N GLU A 345 24.04 11.57 7.18
CA GLU A 345 25.27 12.34 7.26
C GLU A 345 25.09 13.36 8.40
N ARG A 346 25.97 13.30 9.40
CA ARG A 346 26.03 14.30 10.45
C ARG A 346 26.57 15.57 9.79
N HIS A 347 25.70 16.48 9.38
CA HIS A 347 26.08 17.85 9.06
C HIS A 347 26.29 18.65 10.34
#